data_AF-A0A3D3DGU1-F1
#
_entry.id   AF-A0A3D3DGU1-F1
#
_cell.length_a   1.000
_cell.length_b   1.000
_cell.length_c   1.000
_cell.angle_alpha   90.00
_cell.angle_beta   90.00
_cell.angle_gamma   90.00
#
_symmetry.space_group_name_H-M   'P 1'
#
loop_
_entity.id
_entity.type
_entity.pdbx_description
1 polymer ?
#
loop_
_entity_poly.entity_id
_entity_poly.type
_entity_poly.pdbx_seq_one_letter_code
_entity_poly.pdbx_strand_id
1 'polypeptide(L)'
;MSELVSKAELLRSLGRLVRGLSALFWGMPLALIVCVHTAKADSLQPFGVVPPLAATALLVFGVWQLGDFQKQERVWGAALGRVRVFSLINFGLSPFLYWWNKIPANPFFLVMVMLMALSALLFLASLNLAARRLSAMLPDEALRLETRQFTTFNLNLLLVAFLLALLYIGLSLFSTLPLWLRMVGDVLERSSLWYLILLLLLPLALTMALLWKTKEVIFESVFHAHP
;
A
#
# COMPACT_ATOMS: atom_id res chain seq x y z
N MET A 1 20.64 35.73 4.82
CA MET A 1 19.25 35.57 5.31
C MET A 1 18.43 34.60 4.45
N SER A 2 18.44 34.72 3.12
CA SER A 2 17.73 33.80 2.19
C SER A 2 18.11 32.31 2.34
N GLU A 3 19.39 31.99 2.53
CA GLU A 3 19.85 30.60 2.67
C GLU A 3 19.37 29.91 3.95
N LEU A 4 19.30 30.65 5.07
CA LEU A 4 18.84 30.11 6.35
C LEU A 4 17.34 29.77 6.31
N VAL A 5 16.54 30.60 5.64
CA VAL A 5 15.10 30.35 5.42
C VAL A 5 14.90 29.13 4.53
N SER A 6 15.66 29.00 3.44
CA SER A 6 15.62 27.83 2.55
C SER A 6 16.03 26.54 3.27
N LYS A 7 17.07 26.58 4.12
CA LYS A 7 17.51 25.42 4.91
C LYS A 7 16.46 25.00 5.94
N ALA A 8 15.85 25.95 6.63
CA ALA A 8 14.79 25.68 7.60
C ALA A 8 13.54 25.06 6.96
N GLU A 9 13.14 25.55 5.78
CA GLU A 9 12.02 24.99 5.02
C GLU A 9 12.31 23.57 4.54
N LEU A 10 13.52 23.30 4.06
CA LEU A 10 13.97 21.96 3.68
C LEU A 10 13.91 21.00 4.89
N LEU A 11 14.48 21.38 6.04
CA LEU A 11 14.44 20.57 7.26
C LEU A 11 13.01 20.29 7.74
N ARG A 12 12.12 21.28 7.67
CA ARG A 12 10.70 21.11 8.00
C ARG A 12 10.02 20.14 7.04
N SER A 13 10.31 20.22 5.74
CA SER A 13 9.76 19.31 4.72
C SER A 13 10.25 17.87 4.90
N LEU A 14 11.53 17.68 5.25
CA LEU A 14 12.13 16.38 5.57
C LEU A 14 11.52 15.79 6.85
N GLY A 15 11.29 16.61 7.88
CA GLY A 15 10.58 16.16 9.09
C GLY A 15 9.14 15.72 8.84
N ARG A 16 8.43 16.34 7.88
CA ARG A 16 7.10 15.86 7.42
C ARG A 16 7.21 14.57 6.64
N LEU A 17 8.20 14.46 5.76
CA LEU A 17 8.49 13.28 4.96
C LEU A 17 8.76 12.05 5.85
N VAL A 18 9.64 12.17 6.85
CA VAL A 18 9.94 11.09 7.82
C VAL A 18 8.68 10.64 8.58
N ARG A 19 7.84 11.59 9.02
CA ARG A 19 6.56 11.25 9.67
C ARG A 19 5.59 10.55 8.72
N GLY A 20 5.54 10.97 7.46
CA GLY A 20 4.73 10.31 6.42
C GLY A 20 5.19 8.88 6.15
N LEU A 21 6.51 8.67 6.00
CA LEU A 21 7.11 7.35 5.83
C LEU A 21 6.84 6.44 7.03
N SER A 22 6.95 6.97 8.26
CA SER A 22 6.62 6.21 9.48
C SER A 22 5.14 5.84 9.56
N ALA A 23 4.24 6.79 9.25
CA ALA A 23 2.80 6.53 9.21
C ALA A 23 2.44 5.46 8.16
N LEU A 24 3.11 5.46 7.00
CA LEU A 24 2.93 4.43 5.98
C LEU A 24 3.50 3.08 6.41
N PHE A 25 4.70 3.07 7.02
CA PHE A 25 5.33 1.86 7.53
C PHE A 25 4.44 1.13 8.52
N TRP A 26 3.87 1.84 9.49
CA TRP A 26 2.95 1.23 10.48
C TRP A 26 1.53 1.06 9.97
N GLY A 27 1.05 1.97 9.11
CA GLY A 27 -0.29 1.93 8.57
C GLY A 27 -0.52 0.77 7.62
N MET A 28 0.49 0.32 6.87
CA MET A 28 0.38 -0.79 5.92
C MET A 28 0.03 -2.14 6.57
N PRO A 29 0.81 -2.67 7.54
CA PRO A 29 0.46 -3.91 8.22
C PRO A 29 -0.82 -3.77 9.04
N LEU A 30 -1.05 -2.61 9.67
CA LEU A 30 -2.29 -2.34 10.39
C LEU A 30 -3.50 -2.42 9.46
N ALA A 31 -3.45 -1.75 8.31
CA ALA A 31 -4.52 -1.77 7.32
C ALA A 31 -4.77 -3.17 6.78
N LEU A 32 -3.71 -3.94 6.49
CA LEU A 32 -3.87 -5.33 6.05
C LEU A 32 -4.60 -6.16 7.12
N ILE A 33 -4.12 -6.16 8.36
CA ILE A 33 -4.68 -6.95 9.46
C ILE A 33 -6.13 -6.53 9.72
N VAL A 34 -6.38 -5.23 9.90
CA VAL A 34 -7.70 -4.71 10.20
C VAL A 34 -8.68 -5.00 9.06
N CYS A 35 -8.30 -4.78 7.79
CA CYS A 35 -9.19 -5.04 6.66
C CYS A 35 -9.51 -6.53 6.50
N VAL A 36 -8.53 -7.42 6.67
CA VAL A 36 -8.74 -8.87 6.62
C VAL A 36 -9.64 -9.31 7.77
N HIS A 37 -9.40 -8.83 8.99
CA HIS A 37 -10.25 -9.13 10.14
C HIS A 37 -11.67 -8.60 9.95
N THR A 38 -11.88 -7.38 9.44
CA THR A 38 -13.24 -6.87 9.19
C THR A 38 -13.98 -7.68 8.13
N ALA A 39 -13.27 -8.22 7.13
CA ALA A 39 -13.90 -9.04 6.08
C ALA A 39 -14.21 -10.47 6.53
N LYS A 40 -13.40 -11.07 7.41
CA LYS A 40 -13.42 -12.51 7.71
C LYS A 40 -13.74 -12.87 9.16
N ALA A 41 -13.52 -11.98 10.11
CA ALA A 41 -13.63 -12.26 11.54
C ALA A 41 -14.70 -11.41 12.20
N ASP A 42 -15.49 -12.04 13.08
CA ASP A 42 -16.54 -11.33 13.83
C ASP A 42 -15.98 -10.46 14.98
N SER A 43 -14.67 -10.55 15.26
CA SER A 43 -14.02 -9.88 16.40
C SER A 43 -14.07 -8.35 16.35
N LEU A 44 -14.20 -7.75 15.15
CA LEU A 44 -14.29 -6.29 14.98
C LEU A 44 -15.72 -5.79 14.76
N GLN A 45 -16.72 -6.67 14.79
CA GLN A 45 -18.13 -6.29 14.64
C GLN A 45 -18.63 -5.19 15.60
N PRO A 46 -18.22 -5.13 16.89
CA PRO A 46 -18.74 -4.09 17.79
C PRO A 46 -18.30 -2.67 17.39
N PHE A 47 -17.22 -2.53 16.62
CA PHE A 47 -16.71 -1.25 16.15
C PHE A 47 -17.23 -0.86 14.77
N GLY A 48 -18.02 -1.72 14.11
CA GLY A 48 -18.65 -1.43 12.82
C GLY A 48 -17.63 -1.16 11.69
N VAL A 49 -17.87 -0.10 10.93
CA VAL A 49 -17.02 0.35 9.81
C VAL A 49 -15.80 1.17 10.25
N VAL A 50 -15.70 1.52 11.54
CA VAL A 50 -14.67 2.45 12.03
C VAL A 50 -13.25 1.90 11.91
N PRO A 51 -12.95 0.63 12.29
CA PRO A 51 -11.59 0.10 12.21
C PRO A 51 -10.96 0.18 10.80
N PRO A 52 -11.59 -0.33 9.72
CA PRO A 52 -10.98 -0.29 8.40
C PRO A 52 -10.86 1.15 7.86
N LEU A 53 -11.78 2.04 8.22
CA LEU A 53 -11.68 3.47 7.91
C LEU A 53 -10.49 4.13 8.62
N ALA A 54 -10.30 3.87 9.91
CA ALA A 54 -9.18 4.44 10.66
C ALA A 54 -7.83 3.95 10.13
N ALA A 55 -7.72 2.66 9.81
CA ALA A 55 -6.48 2.09 9.29
C ALA A 55 -6.14 2.61 7.89
N THR A 56 -7.13 2.73 7.00
CA THR A 56 -6.91 3.29 5.65
C THR A 56 -6.74 4.81 5.68
N ALA A 57 -7.36 5.53 6.61
CA ALA A 57 -7.12 6.96 6.84
C ALA A 57 -5.67 7.24 7.25
N LEU A 58 -5.06 6.36 8.04
CA LEU A 58 -3.65 6.46 8.41
C LEU A 58 -2.73 6.38 7.17
N LEU A 59 -3.08 5.53 6.19
CA LEU A 59 -2.38 5.48 4.91
C LEU A 59 -2.53 6.79 4.13
N VAL A 60 -3.76 7.31 4.01
CA VAL A 60 -4.03 8.60 3.35
C VAL A 60 -3.24 9.72 4.01
N PHE A 61 -3.23 9.79 5.34
CA PHE A 61 -2.44 10.75 6.12
C PHE A 61 -0.94 10.63 5.83
N GLY A 62 -0.41 9.41 5.80
CA GLY A 62 0.98 9.14 5.45
C GLY A 62 1.35 9.68 4.07
N VAL A 63 0.55 9.40 3.05
CA VAL A 63 0.76 9.91 1.68
C VAL A 63 0.61 11.43 1.61
N TRP A 64 -0.33 12.00 2.35
CA TRP A 64 -0.52 13.45 2.41
C TRP A 64 0.75 14.15 2.90
N GLN A 65 1.36 13.62 3.97
CA GLN A 65 2.58 14.18 4.57
C GLN A 65 3.79 14.13 3.63
N LEU A 66 3.89 13.11 2.76
CA LEU A 66 4.92 13.06 1.72
C LEU A 66 4.79 14.21 0.70
N GLY A 67 3.58 14.75 0.56
CA GLY A 67 3.22 15.80 -0.38
C GLY A 67 3.90 17.15 -0.21
N ASP A 68 4.40 17.43 0.99
CA ASP A 68 5.04 18.69 1.27
C ASP A 68 6.51 18.72 0.87
N PHE A 69 7.09 17.57 0.58
CA PHE A 69 8.46 17.45 0.08
C PHE A 69 8.51 17.80 -1.42
N GLN A 70 9.44 18.67 -1.81
CA GLN A 70 9.77 19.03 -3.20
C GLN A 70 8.57 19.16 -4.17
N LYS A 71 7.61 20.05 -3.85
CA LYS A 71 6.41 20.31 -4.67
C LYS A 71 6.70 20.72 -6.11
N GLN A 72 7.90 21.25 -6.36
CA GLN A 72 8.32 21.73 -7.67
C GLN A 72 8.68 20.59 -8.63
N GLU A 73 9.01 19.40 -8.12
CA GLU A 73 9.37 18.28 -8.98
C GLU A 73 8.12 17.60 -9.55
N ARG A 74 7.87 17.83 -10.85
CA ARG A 74 6.69 17.30 -11.55
C ARG A 74 6.58 15.77 -11.49
N VAL A 75 7.71 15.08 -11.60
CA VAL A 75 7.76 13.60 -11.58
C VAL A 75 7.37 13.05 -10.21
N TRP A 76 7.81 13.71 -9.13
CA TRP A 76 7.41 13.40 -7.76
C TRP A 76 5.93 13.64 -7.53
N GLY A 77 5.44 14.82 -7.95
CA GLY A 77 4.02 15.17 -7.84
C GLY A 77 3.11 14.17 -8.56
N ALA A 78 3.47 13.73 -9.77
CA ALA A 78 2.72 12.72 -10.52
C ALA A 78 2.78 11.34 -9.86
N ALA A 79 3.93 10.93 -9.31
CA ALA A 79 4.06 9.68 -8.58
C ALA A 79 3.18 9.67 -7.32
N LEU A 80 3.27 10.71 -6.49
CA LEU A 80 2.44 10.87 -5.31
C LEU A 80 0.95 11.01 -5.64
N GLY A 81 0.60 11.69 -6.74
CA GLY A 81 -0.77 11.81 -7.20
C GLY A 81 -1.44 10.44 -7.37
N ARG A 82 -0.74 9.49 -8.01
CA ARG A 82 -1.24 8.11 -8.17
C ARG A 82 -1.41 7.40 -6.82
N VAL A 83 -0.43 7.52 -5.93
CA VAL A 83 -0.50 6.92 -4.59
C VAL A 83 -1.69 7.49 -3.80
N ARG A 84 -1.93 8.81 -3.89
CA ARG A 84 -3.08 9.47 -3.24
C ARG A 84 -4.41 8.94 -3.76
N VAL A 85 -4.57 8.86 -5.08
CA VAL A 85 -5.79 8.35 -5.70
C VAL A 85 -6.11 6.96 -5.18
N PHE A 86 -5.15 6.01 -5.23
CA PHE A 86 -5.41 4.66 -4.73
C PHE A 86 -5.62 4.61 -3.21
N SER A 87 -4.94 5.45 -2.42
CA SER A 87 -5.19 5.53 -0.98
C SER A 87 -6.61 6.01 -0.65
N LEU A 88 -7.13 6.98 -1.40
CA LEU A 88 -8.49 7.49 -1.25
C LEU A 88 -9.54 6.49 -1.72
N ILE A 89 -9.28 5.79 -2.83
CA ILE A 89 -10.14 4.70 -3.30
C ILE A 89 -10.22 3.62 -2.22
N ASN A 90 -9.08 3.17 -1.67
CA ASN A 90 -9.06 2.16 -0.61
C ASN A 90 -9.76 2.65 0.67
N PHE A 91 -9.60 3.92 1.04
CA PHE A 91 -10.33 4.52 2.16
C PHE A 91 -11.84 4.50 1.93
N GLY A 92 -12.31 4.96 0.76
CA GLY A 92 -13.73 5.00 0.41
C GLY A 92 -14.36 3.61 0.26
N LEU A 93 -13.58 2.61 -0.17
CA LEU A 93 -14.06 1.24 -0.32
C LEU A 93 -14.00 0.42 0.99
N SER A 94 -13.22 0.87 1.98
CA SER A 94 -13.01 0.16 3.25
C SER A 94 -14.30 -0.17 4.03
N PRO A 95 -15.37 0.65 4.04
CA PRO A 95 -16.63 0.31 4.73
C PRO A 95 -17.34 -0.91 4.13
N PHE A 96 -17.14 -1.22 2.85
CA PHE A 96 -17.80 -2.35 2.20
C PHE A 96 -17.30 -3.69 2.73
N LEU A 97 -16.13 -3.74 3.37
CA LEU A 97 -15.65 -4.96 4.05
C LEU A 97 -16.61 -5.39 5.16
N TYR A 98 -17.11 -4.42 5.93
CA TYR A 98 -18.07 -4.69 7.00
C TYR A 98 -19.41 -5.19 6.44
N TRP A 99 -19.91 -4.53 5.39
CA TRP A 99 -21.18 -4.92 4.76
C TRP A 99 -21.09 -6.27 4.05
N TRP A 100 -19.95 -6.58 3.44
CA TRP A 100 -19.68 -7.90 2.88
C TRP A 100 -19.70 -8.99 3.96
N ASN A 101 -19.09 -8.75 5.12
CA ASN A 101 -19.13 -9.68 6.25
C ASN A 101 -20.57 -9.93 6.73
N LYS A 102 -21.42 -8.89 6.76
CA LYS A 102 -22.82 -9.00 7.20
C LYS A 102 -23.77 -9.59 6.16
N ILE A 103 -23.57 -9.27 4.88
CA ILE A 103 -24.47 -9.65 3.77
C ILE A 103 -23.63 -10.24 2.62
N PRO A 104 -23.02 -11.43 2.80
CA PRO A 104 -22.13 -12.03 1.80
C PRO A 104 -22.88 -12.54 0.56
N ALA A 105 -24.21 -12.68 0.64
CA ALA A 105 -25.03 -13.10 -0.50
C ALA A 105 -25.24 -11.99 -1.55
N ASN A 106 -24.88 -10.73 -1.23
CA ASN A 106 -25.09 -9.62 -2.16
C ASN A 106 -23.85 -9.44 -3.07
N PRO A 107 -23.98 -9.66 -4.40
CA PRO A 107 -22.86 -9.59 -5.32
C PRO A 107 -22.26 -8.17 -5.42
N PHE A 108 -23.01 -7.12 -5.11
CA PHE A 108 -22.50 -5.75 -5.10
C PHE A 108 -21.34 -5.58 -4.11
N PHE A 109 -21.49 -6.09 -2.89
CA PHE A 109 -20.45 -5.99 -1.86
C PHE A 109 -19.22 -6.83 -2.22
N LEU A 110 -19.40 -7.98 -2.89
CA LEU A 110 -18.29 -8.76 -3.43
C LEU A 110 -17.44 -7.94 -4.40
N VAL A 111 -18.11 -7.29 -5.36
CA VAL A 111 -17.44 -6.47 -6.37
C VAL A 111 -16.67 -5.31 -5.73
N MET A 112 -17.25 -4.64 -4.71
CA MET A 112 -16.56 -3.57 -3.99
C MET A 112 -15.31 -4.08 -3.25
N VAL A 113 -15.38 -5.25 -2.60
CA VAL A 113 -14.23 -5.86 -1.92
C VAL A 113 -13.15 -6.30 -2.92
N MET A 114 -13.54 -6.87 -4.06
CA MET A 114 -12.62 -7.23 -5.15
C MET A 114 -11.93 -5.99 -5.73
N LEU A 115 -12.68 -4.92 -5.99
CA LEU A 115 -12.15 -3.64 -6.47
C LEU A 115 -11.17 -3.04 -5.46
N MET A 116 -11.48 -3.12 -4.17
CA MET A 116 -10.59 -2.69 -3.09
C MET A 116 -9.30 -3.51 -3.08
N ALA A 117 -9.37 -4.84 -3.23
CA ALA A 117 -8.18 -5.69 -3.27
C ALA A 117 -7.26 -5.34 -4.46
N LEU A 118 -7.82 -5.16 -5.65
CA LEU A 118 -7.07 -4.70 -6.83
C LEU A 118 -6.46 -3.32 -6.62
N SER A 119 -7.23 -2.38 -6.07
CA SER A 119 -6.77 -1.03 -5.73
C SER A 119 -5.66 -1.04 -4.67
N ALA A 120 -5.69 -1.96 -3.71
CA ALA A 120 -4.63 -2.13 -2.71
C ALA A 120 -3.30 -2.61 -3.33
N LEU A 121 -3.35 -3.51 -4.30
CA LEU A 121 -2.16 -3.93 -5.07
C LEU A 121 -1.58 -2.75 -5.87
N LEU A 122 -2.44 -1.98 -6.56
CA LEU A 122 -2.04 -0.80 -7.32
C LEU A 122 -1.49 0.32 -6.41
N PHE A 123 -2.04 0.46 -5.20
CA PHE A 123 -1.51 1.35 -4.17
C PHE A 123 -0.08 0.95 -3.80
N LEU A 124 0.16 -0.32 -3.46
CA LEU A 124 1.51 -0.81 -3.12
C LEU A 124 2.50 -0.63 -4.28
N ALA A 125 2.09 -0.93 -5.51
CA ALA A 125 2.93 -0.73 -6.69
C ALA A 125 3.28 0.75 -6.89
N SER A 126 2.28 1.62 -6.78
CA SER A 126 2.46 3.08 -6.88
C SER A 126 3.38 3.61 -5.77
N LEU A 127 3.26 3.07 -4.55
CA LEU A 127 4.08 3.46 -3.41
C LEU A 127 5.54 3.04 -3.58
N ASN A 128 5.80 1.84 -4.11
CA ASN A 128 7.14 1.38 -4.45
C ASN A 128 7.78 2.28 -5.53
N LEU A 129 7.01 2.67 -6.55
CA LEU A 129 7.48 3.62 -7.55
C LEU A 129 7.79 5.00 -6.95
N ALA A 130 6.96 5.49 -6.02
CA ALA A 130 7.22 6.74 -5.30
C ALA A 130 8.48 6.64 -4.43
N ALA A 131 8.66 5.54 -3.68
CA ALA A 131 9.85 5.30 -2.87
C ALA A 131 11.14 5.25 -3.71
N ARG A 132 11.10 4.62 -4.89
CA ARG A 132 12.22 4.64 -5.84
C ARG A 132 12.54 6.03 -6.37
N ARG A 133 11.54 6.88 -6.55
CA ARG A 133 11.77 8.28 -6.96
C ARG A 133 12.36 9.09 -5.81
N LEU A 134 11.86 8.88 -4.61
CA LEU A 134 12.40 9.52 -3.42
C LEU A 134 13.88 9.17 -3.21
N SER A 135 14.26 7.90 -3.33
CA SER A 135 15.67 7.51 -3.21
C SER A 135 16.56 8.06 -4.32
N ALA A 136 16.02 8.31 -5.51
CA ALA A 136 16.77 8.96 -6.59
C ALA A 136 17.04 10.46 -6.33
N MET A 137 16.26 11.11 -5.46
CA MET A 137 16.46 12.51 -5.03
C MET A 137 17.43 12.62 -3.83
N LEU A 138 17.74 11.50 -3.17
CA LEU A 138 18.68 11.46 -2.05
C LEU A 138 20.12 11.30 -2.56
N PRO A 139 21.11 11.82 -1.83
CA PRO A 139 22.53 11.79 -2.25
C PRO A 139 23.18 10.40 -2.14
N ASP A 140 22.53 9.42 -1.51
CA ASP A 140 23.08 8.08 -1.28
C ASP A 140 22.94 7.15 -2.50
N GLU A 141 24.07 6.82 -3.11
CA GLU A 141 24.15 5.96 -4.30
C GLU A 141 23.91 4.47 -4.00
N ALA A 142 24.30 3.98 -2.81
CA ALA A 142 24.05 2.60 -2.41
C ALA A 142 22.55 2.37 -2.22
N LEU A 143 21.87 3.30 -1.52
CA LEU A 143 20.41 3.29 -1.36
C LEU A 143 19.70 3.30 -2.72
N ARG A 144 20.18 4.10 -3.68
CA ARG A 144 19.58 4.21 -5.01
C ARG A 144 19.64 2.90 -5.80
N LEU A 145 20.77 2.20 -5.77
CA LEU A 145 20.94 0.90 -6.43
C LEU A 145 20.05 -0.18 -5.81
N GLU A 146 20.07 -0.27 -4.49
CA GLU A 146 19.29 -1.26 -3.73
C GLU A 146 17.79 -1.04 -3.89
N THR A 147 17.33 0.21 -3.77
CA THR A 147 15.92 0.55 -3.96
C THR A 147 15.46 0.19 -5.37
N ARG A 148 16.30 0.38 -6.40
CA ARG A 148 15.96 0.02 -7.78
C ARG A 148 15.75 -1.48 -7.93
N GLN A 149 16.64 -2.31 -7.37
CA GLN A 149 16.54 -3.76 -7.45
C GLN A 149 15.30 -4.27 -6.70
N PHE A 150 15.14 -3.87 -5.43
CA PHE A 150 14.00 -4.27 -4.61
C PHE A 150 12.68 -3.80 -5.18
N THR A 151 12.59 -2.55 -5.67
CA THR A 151 11.38 -2.06 -6.32
C THR A 151 11.04 -2.87 -7.56
N THR A 152 12.02 -3.23 -8.40
CA THR A 152 11.77 -4.00 -9.62
C THR A 152 11.28 -5.40 -9.28
N PHE A 153 11.95 -6.08 -8.34
CA PHE A 153 11.54 -7.38 -7.86
C PHE A 153 10.13 -7.36 -7.24
N ASN A 154 9.87 -6.37 -6.38
CA ASN A 154 8.59 -6.21 -5.71
C ASN A 154 7.44 -5.91 -6.70
N LEU A 155 7.70 -5.07 -7.71
CA LEU A 155 6.72 -4.78 -8.76
C LEU A 155 6.39 -6.02 -9.60
N ASN A 156 7.37 -6.89 -9.89
CA ASN A 156 7.11 -8.15 -10.58
C ASN A 156 6.21 -9.07 -9.74
N LEU A 157 6.47 -9.18 -8.43
CA LEU A 157 5.61 -9.94 -7.52
C LEU A 157 4.19 -9.38 -7.48
N LEU A 158 4.05 -8.06 -7.34
CA LEU A 158 2.74 -7.38 -7.35
C LEU A 158 2.01 -7.55 -8.69
N LEU A 159 2.73 -7.55 -9.80
CA LEU A 159 2.15 -7.79 -11.14
C LEU A 159 1.62 -9.23 -11.24
N VAL A 160 2.39 -10.22 -10.79
CA VAL A 160 1.93 -11.62 -10.76
C VAL A 160 0.69 -11.74 -9.86
N ALA A 161 0.72 -11.16 -8.66
CA ALA A 161 -0.43 -11.15 -7.75
C ALA A 161 -1.66 -10.47 -8.39
N PHE A 162 -1.47 -9.36 -9.10
CA PHE A 162 -2.53 -8.65 -9.79
C PHE A 162 -3.14 -9.46 -10.93
N LEU A 163 -2.31 -10.11 -11.75
CA LEU A 163 -2.79 -10.98 -12.84
C LEU A 163 -3.55 -12.20 -12.30
N LEU A 164 -3.05 -12.83 -11.23
CA LEU A 164 -3.75 -13.93 -10.57
C LEU A 164 -5.09 -13.48 -9.99
N ALA A 165 -5.14 -12.31 -9.35
CA ALA A 165 -6.38 -11.73 -8.84
C ALA A 165 -7.38 -11.45 -9.98
N LEU A 166 -6.92 -10.87 -11.11
CA LEU A 166 -7.77 -10.59 -12.27
C LEU A 166 -8.29 -11.88 -12.90
N LEU A 167 -7.44 -12.91 -13.02
CA LEU A 167 -7.83 -14.23 -13.51
C LEU A 167 -8.90 -14.86 -12.60
N TYR A 168 -8.68 -14.83 -11.28
CA TYR A 168 -9.65 -15.33 -10.30
C TYR A 168 -11.00 -14.63 -10.42
N ILE A 169 -11.02 -13.30 -10.53
CA ILE A 169 -12.24 -12.50 -10.70
C ILE A 169 -12.93 -12.86 -12.02
N GLY A 170 -12.17 -12.95 -13.11
CA GLY A 170 -12.69 -13.31 -14.43
C GLY A 170 -13.36 -14.70 -14.41
N LEU A 171 -12.70 -15.69 -13.82
CA LEU A 171 -13.26 -17.04 -13.65
C LEU A 171 -14.51 -17.05 -12.76
N SER A 172 -14.53 -16.26 -11.68
CA SER A 172 -15.67 -16.17 -10.77
C SER A 172 -16.93 -15.57 -11.42
N LEU A 173 -16.77 -14.79 -12.48
CA LEU A 173 -17.89 -14.19 -13.22
C LEU A 173 -18.58 -15.20 -14.13
N PHE A 174 -17.88 -16.26 -14.55
CA PHE A 174 -18.45 -17.33 -15.37
C PHE A 174 -19.06 -18.43 -14.47
N SER A 175 -20.39 -18.41 -14.26
CA SER A 175 -21.08 -19.39 -13.40
C SER A 175 -20.97 -20.85 -13.88
N THR A 176 -20.61 -21.09 -15.14
CA THR A 176 -20.44 -22.44 -15.73
C THR A 176 -18.96 -22.82 -15.84
N LEU A 177 -18.24 -22.85 -14.71
CA LEU A 177 -16.91 -23.44 -14.68
C LEU A 177 -17.00 -24.97 -14.88
N PRO A 178 -16.16 -25.56 -15.77
CA PRO A 178 -16.01 -27.01 -15.89
C PRO A 178 -15.69 -27.67 -14.55
N LEU A 179 -16.16 -28.91 -14.34
CA LEU A 179 -16.03 -29.64 -13.07
C LEU A 179 -14.58 -29.75 -12.55
N TRP A 180 -13.61 -29.87 -13.45
CA TRP A 180 -12.17 -29.91 -13.11
C TRP A 180 -11.65 -28.56 -12.58
N LEU A 181 -12.12 -27.44 -13.11
CA LEU A 181 -11.81 -26.10 -12.62
C LEU A 181 -12.47 -25.81 -11.27
N ARG A 182 -13.66 -26.37 -11.01
CA ARG A 182 -14.33 -26.28 -9.70
C ARG A 182 -13.58 -27.09 -8.64
N MET A 183 -13.13 -28.31 -8.93
CA MET A 183 -12.32 -29.09 -7.99
C MET A 183 -10.98 -28.41 -7.66
N VAL A 184 -10.30 -27.84 -8.66
CA VAL A 184 -9.10 -27.03 -8.43
C VAL A 184 -9.47 -25.77 -7.64
N GLY A 185 -10.60 -25.13 -7.93
CA GLY A 185 -11.14 -23.97 -7.22
C GLY A 185 -11.42 -24.23 -5.74
N ASP A 186 -12.02 -25.36 -5.38
CA ASP A 186 -12.35 -25.71 -3.98
C ASP A 186 -11.11 -26.12 -3.17
N VAL A 187 -10.18 -26.86 -3.79
CA VAL A 187 -8.87 -27.20 -3.19
C VAL A 187 -8.03 -25.93 -3.04
N LEU A 188 -8.12 -25.03 -4.01
CA LEU A 188 -7.52 -23.71 -3.95
C LEU A 188 -8.21 -22.89 -2.86
N GLU A 189 -9.52 -22.73 -2.76
CA GLU A 189 -10.18 -21.96 -1.68
C GLU A 189 -9.75 -22.39 -0.27
N ARG A 190 -9.55 -23.69 -0.04
CA ARG A 190 -9.13 -24.22 1.26
C ARG A 190 -7.64 -24.01 1.57
N SER A 191 -6.79 -23.87 0.56
CA SER A 191 -5.33 -23.70 0.69
C SER A 191 -4.80 -22.30 0.28
N SER A 192 -5.58 -21.56 -0.51
CA SER A 192 -5.24 -20.34 -1.27
C SER A 192 -5.13 -19.11 -0.40
N LEU A 193 -5.94 -19.04 0.66
CA LEU A 193 -5.84 -17.90 1.58
C LEU A 193 -4.42 -17.78 2.13
N TRP A 194 -3.78 -18.89 2.50
CA TRP A 194 -2.38 -18.88 2.98
C TRP A 194 -1.39 -18.49 1.89
N TYR A 195 -1.54 -18.99 0.66
CA TYR A 195 -0.66 -18.64 -0.46
C TYR A 195 -0.83 -17.19 -0.90
N LEU A 196 -2.06 -16.66 -0.96
CA LEU A 196 -2.34 -15.26 -1.28
C LEU A 196 -1.88 -14.33 -0.17
N ILE A 197 -2.07 -14.72 1.10
CA ILE A 197 -1.53 -13.99 2.25
C ILE A 197 -0.01 -13.95 2.18
N LEU A 198 0.67 -15.09 1.93
CA LEU A 198 2.12 -15.13 1.79
C LEU A 198 2.61 -14.29 0.60
N LEU A 199 1.93 -14.43 -0.55
CA LEU A 199 2.23 -13.70 -1.77
C LEU A 199 2.00 -12.20 -1.62
N LEU A 200 1.12 -11.76 -0.71
CA LEU A 200 0.89 -10.34 -0.41
C LEU A 200 1.80 -9.82 0.72
N LEU A 201 2.07 -10.65 1.72
CA LEU A 201 2.96 -10.34 2.84
C LEU A 201 4.38 -10.08 2.36
N LEU A 202 4.89 -10.86 1.39
CA LEU A 202 6.24 -10.66 0.88
C LEU A 202 6.41 -9.26 0.23
N PRO A 203 5.57 -8.84 -0.74
CA PRO A 203 5.56 -7.48 -1.26
C PRO A 203 5.37 -6.39 -0.21
N LEU A 204 4.49 -6.65 0.77
CA LEU A 204 4.24 -5.71 1.86
C LEU A 204 5.51 -5.51 2.70
N ALA A 205 6.16 -6.61 3.11
CA ALA A 205 7.38 -6.61 3.90
C ALA A 205 8.53 -5.93 3.15
N LEU A 206 8.68 -6.19 1.85
CA LEU A 206 9.66 -5.50 1.01
C LEU A 206 9.40 -3.99 0.93
N THR A 207 8.13 -3.60 0.76
CA THR A 207 7.73 -2.18 0.77
C THR A 207 8.05 -1.54 2.11
N MET A 208 7.75 -2.22 3.22
CA MET A 208 8.07 -1.76 4.57
C MET A 208 9.58 -1.60 4.76
N ALA A 209 10.39 -2.58 4.33
CA ALA A 209 11.84 -2.52 4.43
C ALA A 209 12.42 -1.32 3.65
N LEU A 210 11.90 -1.06 2.45
CA LEU A 210 12.28 0.12 1.65
C LEU A 210 11.92 1.44 2.33
N LEU A 211 10.70 1.57 2.86
CA LEU A 211 10.27 2.78 3.57
C LEU A 211 11.10 3.00 4.84
N TRP A 212 11.39 1.93 5.59
CA TRP A 212 12.24 1.99 6.77
C TRP A 212 13.64 2.47 6.42
N LYS A 213 14.28 1.83 5.43
CA LYS A 213 15.64 2.19 5.02
C LYS A 213 15.72 3.61 4.49
N THR A 214 14.75 4.03 3.67
CA THR A 214 14.66 5.41 3.17
C THR A 214 14.52 6.41 4.32
N LYS A 215 13.70 6.08 5.33
CA LYS A 215 13.52 6.89 6.54
C LYS A 215 14.84 7.04 7.31
N GLU A 216 15.58 5.96 7.51
CA GLU A 216 16.89 5.99 8.21
C GLU A 216 17.90 6.86 7.46
N VAL A 217 18.05 6.71 6.15
CA VAL A 217 18.99 7.53 5.37
C VAL A 217 18.61 9.01 5.40
N ILE A 218 17.32 9.35 5.36
CA ILE A 218 16.87 10.74 5.53
C ILE A 218 17.24 11.24 6.94
N PHE A 219 17.02 10.44 7.97
CA PHE A 219 17.37 10.78 9.34
C PHE A 219 18.89 11.03 9.46
N GLU A 220 19.72 10.09 9.00
CA GLU A 220 21.18 10.25 9.00
C GLU A 220 21.63 11.49 8.23
N SER A 221 21.05 11.76 7.06
CA SER A 221 21.37 12.96 6.27
C SER A 221 21.02 14.28 6.97
N VAL A 222 20.01 14.27 7.86
CA VAL A 222 19.57 15.45 8.61
C VAL A 222 20.38 15.63 9.90
N PHE A 223 20.70 14.54 10.60
CA PHE A 223 21.33 14.58 11.92
C PHE A 223 22.87 14.48 11.88
N HIS A 224 23.47 13.91 10.83
CA HIS A 224 24.93 13.85 10.65
C HIS A 224 25.49 14.94 9.72
N ALA A 225 24.67 15.87 9.20
CA ALA A 225 25.12 17.03 8.42
C ALA A 225 25.73 18.16 9.27
N HIS A 226 26.25 17.85 10.46
CA HIS A 226 26.94 18.76 11.35
C HIS A 226 28.30 18.18 11.74
N PRO A 227 29.43 18.69 11.20
CA PRO A 227 30.67 18.78 11.96
C PRO A 227 30.56 19.85 13.05
#